data_AF-A0A4Q5TT07-F1
#
_entry.id   AF-A0A4Q5TT07-F1
#
_cell.length_a   1.000
_cell.length_b   1.000
_cell.length_c   1.000
_cell.angle_alpha   90.00
_cell.angle_beta   90.00
_cell.angle_gamma   90.00
#
_symmetry.space_group_name_H-M   'P 1'
#
loop_
_entity.id
_entity.type
_entity.pdbx_description
1 polymer ?
#
loop_
_entity_poly.entity_id
_entity_poly.type
_entity_poly.pdbx_seq_one_letter_code
_entity_poly.pdbx_strand_id
1 'polypeptide(L)' 'FNTAPMPPEPVMLNPATRINDIQRFLGSHFHPLKTQPGNKINQPLLDRLLDFKLLIESNL' A
#
# COMPACT_ATOMS: atom_id res chain seq x y z
N PHE A 1 -4.27 -7.96 3.00
CA PHE A 1 -3.39 -8.07 1.81
C PHE A 1 -3.13 -9.52 1.40
N ASN A 2 -2.60 -10.42 2.24
CA ASN A 2 -2.21 -11.77 1.80
C ASN A 2 -3.33 -12.68 1.25
N THR A 3 -4.59 -12.43 1.61
CA THR A 3 -5.74 -13.25 1.22
C THR A 3 -6.78 -12.48 0.42
N ALA A 4 -6.56 -11.17 0.21
CA ALA A 4 -7.51 -10.34 -0.52
C ALA A 4 -7.21 -10.47 -2.02
N PRO A 5 -8.22 -10.59 -2.89
CA PRO A 5 -8.03 -10.47 -4.32
C PRO A 5 -7.43 -9.08 -4.62
N MET A 6 -6.41 -9.07 -5.47
CA MET A 6 -5.71 -7.84 -5.83
C MET A 6 -6.33 -7.25 -7.10
N PRO A 7 -6.46 -5.91 -7.19
CA PRO A 7 -6.85 -5.25 -8.42
C PRO A 7 -5.78 -5.50 -9.51
N PRO A 8 -6.17 -5.42 -10.80
CA PRO A 8 -5.21 -5.50 -11.89
C PRO A 8 -4.22 -4.33 -11.83
N GLU A 9 -2.96 -4.62 -12.17
CA GLU A 9 -1.93 -3.60 -12.30
C GLU A 9 -1.96 -2.96 -13.69
N PRO A 10 -1.61 -1.66 -13.81
CA PRO A 10 -1.23 -0.75 -12.73
C PRO A 10 -2.44 -0.13 -12.02
N VAL A 11 -2.30 0.12 -10.72
CA VAL A 11 -3.35 0.71 -9.88
C VAL A 11 -3.11 2.20 -9.69
N MET A 12 -4.11 3.02 -9.98
CA MET A 12 -4.10 4.43 -9.59
C MET A 12 -4.59 4.55 -8.15
N LEU A 13 -3.66 4.77 -7.21
CA LEU A 13 -4.00 4.92 -5.79
C LEU A 13 -4.60 6.30 -5.51
N ASN A 14 -4.01 7.32 -6.11
CA ASN A 14 -4.49 8.70 -6.12
C ASN A 14 -3.91 9.42 -7.36
N PRO A 15 -4.31 10.66 -7.69
CA PRO A 15 -3.82 11.34 -8.89
C PRO A 15 -2.30 11.50 -8.97
N ALA A 16 -1.59 11.45 -7.84
CA ALA A 16 -0.14 11.57 -7.77
C ALA A 16 0.59 10.22 -7.65
N THR A 17 -0.13 9.11 -7.45
CA THR A 17 0.46 7.81 -7.09
C THR A 17 -0.09 6.69 -7.95
N ARG A 18 0.78 6.12 -8.80
CA ARG A 18 0.52 4.92 -9.58
C ARG A 18 1.35 3.76 -9.06
N ILE A 19 0.70 2.66 -8.70
CA ILE A 19 1.34 1.42 -8.30
C ILE A 19 1.49 0.54 -9.54
N ASN A 20 2.71 0.38 -10.02
CA ASN A 20 3.01 -0.45 -11.18
C ASN A 20 3.34 -1.91 -10.82
N ASP A 21 3.66 -2.17 -9.55
CA ASP A 21 3.98 -3.50 -9.00
C ASP A 21 3.52 -3.48 -7.53
N ILE A 22 2.44 -4.20 -7.25
CA ILE A 22 1.78 -4.27 -5.94
C ILE A 22 2.71 -4.97 -4.94
N GLN A 23 3.42 -6.02 -5.33
CA GLN A 23 4.30 -6.75 -4.42
C GLN A 23 5.47 -5.88 -3.97
N ARG A 24 6.09 -5.15 -4.90
CA ARG A 24 7.14 -4.18 -4.59
C ARG A 24 6.61 -3.02 -3.74
N PHE A 25 5.41 -2.53 -4.02
CA PHE A 25 4.74 -1.51 -3.20
C PHE A 25 4.56 -1.99 -1.76
N LEU A 26 3.91 -3.14 -1.55
CA LEU A 26 3.68 -3.69 -0.22
C LEU A 26 5.00 -3.99 0.51
N GLY A 27 5.97 -4.57 -0.18
CA GLY A 27 7.29 -4.87 0.38
C GLY A 27 8.02 -3.62 0.88
N SER A 28 8.08 -2.58 0.04
CA SER A 28 8.73 -1.31 0.39
C SER A 28 8.05 -0.53 1.51
N HIS A 29 6.73 -0.70 1.69
CA HIS A 29 5.98 -0.05 2.78
C HIS A 29 6.07 -0.86 4.08
N PHE A 30 5.94 -2.19 4.03
CA PHE A 30 5.99 -3.02 5.23
C PHE A 30 7.40 -3.22 5.80
N HIS A 31 8.44 -3.19 4.97
CA HIS A 31 9.80 -3.36 5.45
C HIS A 31 10.19 -2.37 6.56
N PRO A 32 10.11 -1.04 6.36
CA PRO A 32 10.44 -0.06 7.40
C PRO A 32 9.50 -0.14 8.62
N LEU A 33 8.22 -0.48 8.42
CA LEU A 33 7.26 -0.68 9.51
C LEU A 33 7.62 -1.86 10.41
N LYS A 34 8.25 -2.91 9.86
CA LYS A 34 8.73 -4.07 10.62
C LYS A 34 10.06 -3.80 11.31
N THR A 35 10.99 -3.12 10.63
CA THR A 35 12.34 -2.90 11.15
C THR A 35 12.44 -1.74 12.13
N GLN A 36 11.62 -0.70 11.96
CA GLN A 36 11.61 0.50 12.80
C GLN A 36 10.17 1.05 13.00
N PRO A 37 9.30 0.32 13.72
CA PRO A 37 7.87 0.65 13.81
C PRO A 37 7.58 2.06 14.36
N GLY A 38 8.38 2.54 15.32
CA GLY A 38 8.18 3.84 15.96
C GLY A 38 8.74 5.05 15.22
N ASN A 39 9.28 4.87 14.00
CA ASN A 39 9.84 5.98 13.24
C ASN A 39 8.72 6.93 12.78
N LYS A 40 8.82 8.23 13.12
CA LYS A 40 7.83 9.26 12.75
C LYS A 40 7.67 9.41 11.23
N ILE A 41 8.66 9.00 10.45
CA ILE A 41 8.64 9.01 8.99
C ILE A 41 7.72 7.91 8.42
N ASN A 42 7.21 6.99 9.24
CA ASN A 42 6.34 5.91 8.79
C ASN A 42 4.90 6.36 8.47
N GLN A 43 4.45 7.52 8.94
CA GLN A 43 3.06 7.95 8.77
C GLN A 43 2.61 7.94 7.29
N PRO A 44 3.35 8.52 6.33
CA PRO A 44 2.97 8.46 4.91
C PRO A 44 2.93 7.04 4.33
N LEU A 45 3.66 6.08 4.92
CA LEU A 45 3.62 4.69 4.47
C LEU A 45 2.32 4.02 4.93
N LEU A 46 1.90 4.28 6.17
CA LEU A 46 0.63 3.82 6.72
C LEU A 46 -0.55 4.42 5.95
N ASP A 47 -0.49 5.72 5.63
CA ASP A 47 -1.54 6.41 4.87
C ASP A 47 -1.75 5.75 3.50
N ARG A 48 -0.67 5.49 2.76
CA ARG A 48 -0.76 4.81 1.45
C ARG A 48 -1.25 3.36 1.54
N LEU A 49 -0.85 2.64 2.60
CA LEU A 49 -1.37 1.29 2.83
C LEU A 49 -2.87 1.31 3.16
N LEU A 50 -3.34 2.32 3.89
CA LEU A 50 -4.75 2.52 4.19
C LEU A 50 -5.54 2.88 2.92
N ASP A 51 -5.06 3.83 2.12
CA ASP A 51 -5.67 4.17 0.82
C ASP A 51 -5.79 2.93 -0.07
N PHE A 52 -4.74 2.10 -0.10
CA PHE A 52 -4.74 0.92 -0.95
C PHE A 52 -5.70 -0.15 -0.44
N LYS A 53 -5.80 -0.30 0.89
CA LYS A 53 -6.79 -1.17 1.52
C LYS A 53 -8.21 -0.71 1.17
N LEU A 54 -8.52 0.58 1.30
CA LEU A 54 -9.84 1.12 0.98
C LEU A 54 -10.19 0.91 -0.49
N LEU A 55 -9.22 1.06 -1.40
CA LEU A 55 -9.42 0.78 -2.83
C LEU A 55 -9.76 -0.70 -3.10
N ILE A 56 -9.10 -1.63 -2.40
CA ILE A 56 -9.42 -3.06 -2.53
C ILE A 56 -10.84 -3.31 -1.99
N GLU A 57 -11.16 -2.75 -0.83
CA GLU A 57 -12.46 -2.94 -0.16
C GLU A 57 -13.63 -2.25 -0.89
N SER A 58 -13.39 -1.18 -1.64
CA SER A 58 -14.44 -0.49 -2.42
C SER A 58 -14.76 -1.16 -3.76
N ASN A 59 -13.87 -2.03 -4.23
CA ASN A 59 -14.01 -2.75 -5.50
C ASN A 59 -14.37 -4.24 -5.30
N LEU A 60 -14.65 -4.64 -4.05
CA LEU A 60 -15.17 -5.95 -3.64
C LEU A 60 -16.60 -5.82 -3.14
#